data_AF-A0A934SB40-F1
#
_entry.id   AF-A0A934SB40-F1
#
_cell.length_a   1.000
_cell.length_b   1.000
_cell.length_c   1.000
_cell.angle_alpha   90.00
_cell.angle_beta   90.00
_cell.angle_gamma   90.00
#
_symmetry.space_group_name_H-M   'P 1'
#
loop_
_entity.id
_entity.type
_entity.pdbx_description
1 polymer ?
#
loop_
_entity_poly.entity_id
_entity_poly.type
_entity_poly.pdbx_seq_one_letter_code
_entity_poly.pdbx_strand_id
1 'polypeptide(L)'
;MKTVVLILILGAVGHFGIAFADDAPIDGGRSADGRLEVRFARTPNYDPYKDGSEYNFQLQSNEPRRVLLTINGCGFRNYNISKGLCNVIWSKSGRFVAICERDSRHTTQIYIVGVRDSEAWQLEFPDYVQNALGRVDATAVDFACITKLDHWDNDKLYIELNFTANGRKNYTCMVTLQCVLEDHSSPRIGPMTVAQPTELER
;
A
#
# COMPACT_ATOMS: atom_id res chain seq x y z
N MET A 1 35.15 61.15 13.76
CA MET A 1 34.11 60.16 14.13
C MET A 1 33.44 59.70 12.85
N LYS A 2 33.60 58.42 12.46
CA LYS A 2 32.96 57.85 11.26
C LYS A 2 31.86 56.90 11.72
N THR A 3 30.61 57.24 11.44
CA THR A 3 29.45 56.39 11.70
C THR A 3 29.33 55.37 10.57
N VAL A 4 29.50 54.09 10.89
CA VAL A 4 29.24 52.98 9.97
C VAL A 4 27.81 52.53 10.22
N VAL A 5 26.95 52.70 9.22
CA VAL A 5 25.57 52.17 9.23
C VAL A 5 25.63 50.76 8.62
N LEU A 6 25.43 49.76 9.46
CA LEU A 6 25.35 48.35 9.06
C LEU A 6 23.88 48.04 8.72
N ILE A 7 23.57 47.92 7.42
CA ILE A 7 22.26 47.46 6.96
C ILE A 7 22.28 45.93 6.94
N LEU A 8 21.60 45.31 7.91
CA LEU A 8 21.41 43.86 7.97
C LEU A 8 20.24 43.50 7.03
N ILE A 9 20.55 42.92 5.86
CA ILE A 9 19.53 42.36 4.97
C ILE A 9 19.23 40.94 5.46
N LEU A 10 18.16 40.79 6.23
CA LEU A 10 17.55 39.50 6.54
C LEU A 10 16.88 38.95 5.27
N GLY A 11 17.64 38.19 4.48
CA GLY A 11 17.10 37.36 3.41
C GLY A 11 16.36 36.17 4.00
N ALA A 12 15.09 36.36 4.39
CA ALA A 12 14.19 35.26 4.67
C ALA A 12 13.84 34.58 3.33
N VAL A 13 14.66 33.60 2.92
CA VAL A 13 14.27 32.65 1.88
C VAL A 13 13.23 31.73 2.49
N GLY A 14 11.98 32.23 2.56
CA GLY A 14 10.82 31.39 2.82
C GLY A 14 10.70 30.40 1.70
N HIS A 15 11.23 29.19 1.88
CA HIS A 15 10.74 28.01 1.18
C HIS A 15 9.30 27.79 1.64
N PHE A 16 8.37 28.54 1.06
CA PHE A 16 6.97 28.17 1.04
C PHE A 16 6.88 26.91 0.18
N GLY A 17 7.16 25.76 0.78
CA GLY A 17 6.74 24.49 0.22
C GLY A 17 5.23 24.59 0.04
N ILE A 18 4.80 24.66 -1.22
CA ILE A 18 3.40 24.57 -1.57
C ILE A 18 2.97 23.17 -1.12
N ALA A 19 2.34 23.09 0.06
CA ALA A 19 1.59 21.91 0.43
C ALA A 19 0.40 21.87 -0.52
N PHE A 20 0.53 21.09 -1.60
CA PHE A 20 -0.60 20.78 -2.45
C PHE A 20 -1.66 20.13 -1.55
N ALA A 21 -2.87 20.69 -1.57
CA ALA A 21 -4.00 20.27 -0.74
C ALA A 21 -4.42 18.80 -0.96
N ASP A 22 -3.81 18.11 -1.94
CA ASP A 22 -4.17 16.77 -2.36
C ASP A 22 -3.26 15.67 -1.74
N ASP A 23 -2.23 16.05 -0.98
CA ASP A 23 -1.42 15.08 -0.23
C ASP A 23 -2.07 14.86 1.13
N ALA A 24 -2.86 13.81 1.29
CA ALA A 24 -3.49 13.51 2.57
C ALA A 24 -3.28 12.06 3.04
N PRO A 25 -3.28 11.85 4.37
CA PRO A 25 -3.14 10.53 4.95
C PRO A 25 -4.28 9.62 4.47
N ILE A 26 -3.93 8.37 4.19
CA ILE A 26 -4.94 7.34 3.96
C ILE A 26 -5.50 6.93 5.32
N ASP A 27 -6.78 6.58 5.38
CA ASP A 27 -7.38 6.07 6.60
C ASP A 27 -6.67 4.75 6.99
N GLY A 28 -6.27 4.62 8.25
CA GLY A 28 -5.39 3.54 8.70
C GLY A 28 -3.92 3.68 8.27
N GLY A 29 -3.56 4.74 7.56
CA GLY A 29 -2.23 4.96 6.97
C GLY A 29 -1.12 5.27 7.97
N ARG A 30 -1.41 5.57 9.24
CA ARG A 30 -0.39 5.90 10.25
C ARG A 30 0.07 4.67 11.02
N SER A 31 1.38 4.54 11.21
CA SER A 31 1.94 3.52 12.10
C SER A 31 1.49 3.76 13.55
N ALA A 32 1.47 2.69 14.36
CA ALA A 32 1.02 2.77 15.76
C ALA A 32 1.85 3.74 16.62
N ASP A 33 3.13 3.92 16.29
CA ASP A 33 4.04 4.86 16.96
C ASP A 33 4.01 6.27 16.35
N GLY A 34 3.21 6.48 15.30
CA GLY A 34 3.06 7.77 14.62
C GLY A 34 4.30 8.25 13.85
N ARG A 35 5.36 7.44 13.74
CA ARG A 35 6.61 7.84 13.05
C ARG A 35 6.50 7.76 11.53
N LEU A 36 5.61 6.90 11.03
CA LEU A 36 5.44 6.63 9.61
C LEU A 36 3.99 6.86 9.18
N GLU A 37 3.82 7.24 7.92
CA GLU A 37 2.51 7.49 7.34
C GLU A 37 2.48 7.08 5.86
N VAL A 38 1.42 6.37 5.47
CA VAL A 38 1.03 6.15 4.07
C VAL A 38 0.04 7.22 3.64
N ARG A 39 0.34 7.87 2.51
CA ARG A 39 -0.45 8.96 1.93
C ARG A 39 -0.78 8.69 0.49
N PHE A 40 -1.85 9.30 0.02
CA PHE A 40 -1.94 9.62 -1.40
C PHE A 40 -1.09 10.86 -1.66
N ALA A 41 -0.29 10.78 -2.72
CA ALA A 41 0.43 11.93 -3.22
C ALA A 41 0.25 12.01 -4.74
N ARG A 42 0.08 13.23 -5.22
CA ARG A 42 -0.06 13.46 -6.66
C ARG A 42 1.27 13.25 -7.37
N THR A 43 1.25 12.59 -8.52
CA THR A 43 2.42 12.46 -9.40
C THR A 43 2.90 13.86 -9.82
N PRO A 44 4.16 14.24 -9.51
CA PRO A 44 4.68 15.54 -9.92
C PRO A 44 4.66 15.69 -11.44
N ASN A 45 4.13 16.81 -11.94
CA ASN A 45 4.00 17.08 -13.38
C ASN A 45 3.23 16.01 -14.17
N TYR A 46 2.18 15.42 -13.56
CA TYR A 46 1.35 14.38 -14.18
C TYR A 46 0.95 14.69 -15.63
N ASP A 47 1.30 13.78 -16.54
CA ASP A 47 0.93 13.77 -17.96
C ASP A 47 0.01 12.56 -18.21
N PRO A 48 -1.30 12.75 -18.47
CA PRO A 48 -2.26 11.65 -18.62
C PRO A 48 -2.00 10.75 -19.84
N TYR A 49 -1.08 11.12 -20.73
CA TYR A 49 -0.68 10.30 -21.88
C TYR A 49 0.59 9.48 -21.63
N LYS A 50 1.36 9.79 -20.59
CA LYS A 50 2.62 9.11 -20.27
C LYS A 50 2.58 8.39 -18.92
N ASP A 51 1.86 8.95 -17.97
CA ASP A 51 1.83 8.45 -16.61
C ASP A 51 0.68 7.48 -16.39
N GLY A 52 0.97 6.36 -15.72
CA GLY A 52 -0.02 5.34 -15.41
C GLY A 52 -1.07 5.78 -14.39
N SER A 53 -0.72 6.72 -13.50
CA SER A 53 -1.61 7.20 -12.42
C SER A 53 -1.34 8.66 -12.06
N GLU A 54 -2.42 9.40 -11.78
CA GLU A 54 -2.32 10.77 -11.24
C GLU A 54 -1.94 10.77 -9.77
N TYR A 55 -2.29 9.71 -9.04
CA TYR A 55 -2.02 9.56 -7.62
C TYR A 55 -1.27 8.27 -7.34
N ASN A 56 -0.29 8.35 -6.43
CA ASN A 56 0.50 7.22 -5.97
C ASN A 56 0.38 7.09 -4.45
N PHE A 57 0.73 5.91 -3.94
CA PHE A 57 0.94 5.72 -2.51
C PHE A 57 2.35 6.16 -2.15
N GLN A 58 2.49 7.01 -1.15
CA GLN A 58 3.79 7.36 -0.57
C GLN A 58 3.85 6.92 0.86
N LEU A 59 4.87 6.12 1.18
CA LEU A 59 5.28 5.87 2.55
C LEU A 59 6.32 6.92 2.93
N GLN A 60 6.06 7.67 4.01
CA GLN A 60 6.95 8.71 4.51
C GLN A 60 7.22 8.59 6.01
N SER A 61 8.40 9.05 6.40
CA SER A 61 8.73 9.41 7.79
C SER A 61 8.09 10.76 8.14
N ASN A 62 7.58 10.90 9.37
CA ASN A 62 7.04 12.16 9.87
C ASN A 62 8.14 13.10 10.40
N GLU A 63 9.21 12.57 10.99
CA GLU A 63 10.29 13.37 11.60
C GLU A 63 11.68 12.72 11.39
N PRO A 64 12.56 13.30 10.55
CA PRO A 64 12.26 14.37 9.59
C PRO A 64 11.27 13.91 8.53
N ARG A 65 10.50 14.85 7.97
CA ARG A 65 9.56 14.54 6.89
C ARG A 65 10.31 14.12 5.63
N ARG A 66 10.22 12.83 5.26
CA ARG A 66 10.95 12.25 4.12
C ARG A 66 10.17 11.12 3.49
N VAL A 67 10.05 11.13 2.16
CA VAL A 67 9.50 9.99 1.40
C VAL A 67 10.50 8.84 1.44
N LEU A 68 10.05 7.66 1.85
CA LEU A 68 10.84 6.44 1.92
C LEU A 68 10.61 5.55 0.69
N LEU A 69 9.36 5.49 0.22
CA LEU A 69 8.96 4.67 -0.92
C LEU A 69 7.74 5.27 -1.60
N THR A 70 7.73 5.23 -2.93
CA THR A 70 6.57 5.56 -3.76
C THR A 70 6.12 4.29 -4.49
N ILE A 71 4.84 3.95 -4.39
CA ILE A 71 4.22 2.84 -5.09
C ILE A 71 3.21 3.41 -6.07
N ASN A 72 3.42 3.11 -7.34
CA ASN A 72 2.50 3.50 -8.40
C ASN A 72 1.21 2.68 -8.25
N GLY A 73 0.10 3.35 -7.97
CA GLY A 73 -1.21 2.69 -7.91
C GLY A 73 -1.77 2.38 -9.29
N CYS A 74 -2.97 1.80 -9.32
CA CYS A 74 -3.67 1.30 -10.51
C CYS A 74 -4.42 2.38 -11.32
N GLY A 75 -4.04 3.66 -11.21
CA GLY A 75 -4.51 4.67 -12.16
C GLY A 75 -5.73 5.50 -11.74
N PHE A 76 -5.93 5.75 -10.44
CA PHE A 76 -6.96 6.70 -10.03
C PHE A 76 -6.67 8.12 -10.56
N ARG A 77 -7.73 8.76 -11.06
CA ARG A 77 -7.73 10.15 -11.58
C ARG A 77 -8.49 11.13 -10.68
N ASN A 78 -8.87 10.70 -9.47
CA ASN A 78 -9.64 11.52 -8.54
C ASN A 78 -9.38 11.10 -7.08
N TYR A 79 -8.84 12.03 -6.28
CA TYR A 79 -8.49 11.82 -4.87
C TYR A 79 -9.63 11.24 -4.03
N ASN A 80 -10.85 11.77 -4.14
CA ASN A 80 -11.98 11.33 -3.30
C ASN A 80 -12.38 9.88 -3.61
N ILE A 81 -12.24 9.47 -4.88
CA ILE A 81 -12.48 8.09 -5.30
C ILE A 81 -11.37 7.18 -4.76
N SER A 82 -10.10 7.59 -4.92
CA SER A 82 -8.94 6.83 -4.42
C SER A 82 -9.04 6.59 -2.92
N LYS A 83 -9.38 7.64 -2.15
CA LYS A 83 -9.50 7.57 -0.69
C LYS A 83 -10.57 6.58 -0.25
N GLY A 84 -11.73 6.55 -0.90
CA GLY A 84 -12.82 5.65 -0.53
C GLY A 84 -12.60 4.19 -0.93
N LEU A 85 -11.64 3.91 -1.81
CA LEU A 85 -11.41 2.58 -2.38
C LEU A 85 -10.11 1.93 -1.94
N CYS A 86 -9.35 2.58 -1.07
CA CYS A 86 -8.09 2.04 -0.57
C CYS A 86 -8.14 1.85 0.94
N ASN A 87 -7.46 0.82 1.40
CA ASN A 87 -7.34 0.50 2.82
C ASN A 87 -5.88 0.22 3.17
N VAL A 88 -5.45 0.67 4.35
CA VAL A 88 -4.10 0.45 4.85
C VAL A 88 -4.19 -0.15 6.25
N ILE A 89 -3.48 -1.26 6.47
CA ILE A 89 -3.33 -1.84 7.81
C ILE A 89 -1.86 -2.09 8.14
N TRP A 90 -1.47 -1.66 9.32
CA TRP A 90 -0.12 -1.84 9.85
C TRP A 90 -0.02 -3.11 10.69
N SER A 91 1.11 -3.80 10.56
CA SER A 91 1.53 -4.77 11.57
C SER A 91 1.71 -4.07 12.92
N LYS A 92 1.44 -4.78 14.02
CA LYS A 92 1.56 -4.20 15.37
C LYS A 92 2.97 -3.69 15.69
N SER A 93 4.00 -4.29 15.10
CA SER A 93 5.38 -3.85 15.29
C SER A 93 5.77 -2.64 14.43
N GLY A 94 4.92 -2.20 13.50
CA GLY A 94 5.23 -1.13 12.54
C GLY A 94 6.27 -1.50 11.47
N ARG A 95 6.73 -2.76 11.43
CA ARG A 95 7.76 -3.23 10.49
C ARG A 95 7.21 -3.55 9.11
N PHE A 96 5.90 -3.77 9.04
CA PHE A 96 5.19 -4.06 7.80
C PHE A 96 3.91 -3.25 7.72
N VAL A 97 3.56 -2.86 6.50
CA VAL A 97 2.26 -2.26 6.16
C VAL A 97 1.72 -2.94 4.91
N ALA A 98 0.43 -3.22 4.91
CA ALA A 98 -0.29 -3.70 3.74
C ALA A 98 -1.21 -2.59 3.24
N ILE A 99 -1.15 -2.33 1.94
CA ILE A 99 -1.96 -1.35 1.22
C ILE A 99 -2.80 -2.13 0.24
N CYS A 100 -4.11 -1.92 0.28
CA CYS A 100 -5.07 -2.54 -0.61
C CYS A 100 -5.70 -1.45 -1.46
N GLU A 101 -5.65 -1.66 -2.76
CA GLU A 101 -6.24 -0.80 -3.78
C GLU A 101 -7.33 -1.57 -4.52
N ARG A 102 -8.55 -1.03 -4.50
CA ARG A 102 -9.67 -1.62 -5.22
C ARG A 102 -9.88 -0.89 -6.56
N ASP A 103 -9.71 -1.61 -7.66
CA ASP A 103 -10.19 -1.12 -8.95
C ASP A 103 -11.71 -1.33 -9.08
N SER A 104 -12.34 -0.39 -9.79
CA SER A 104 -13.76 -0.29 -10.13
C SER A 104 -14.38 -1.55 -10.74
N ARG A 105 -13.59 -2.51 -11.22
CA ARG A 105 -14.06 -3.68 -11.98
C ARG A 105 -13.39 -5.01 -11.59
N HIS A 106 -13.44 -5.40 -10.33
CA HIS A 106 -13.23 -6.81 -9.90
C HIS A 106 -11.82 -7.26 -9.51
N THR A 107 -10.82 -6.38 -9.51
CA THR A 107 -9.47 -6.70 -9.03
C THR A 107 -9.10 -5.80 -7.86
N THR A 108 -8.67 -6.40 -6.76
CA THR A 108 -8.08 -5.68 -5.64
C THR A 108 -6.59 -6.02 -5.59
N GLN A 109 -5.74 -5.03 -5.82
CA GLN A 109 -4.29 -5.21 -5.69
C GLN A 109 -3.88 -4.98 -4.25
N ILE A 110 -2.94 -5.80 -3.79
CA ILE A 110 -2.33 -5.64 -2.48
C ILE A 110 -0.84 -5.40 -2.66
N TYR A 111 -0.35 -4.35 -2.01
CA TYR A 111 1.05 -4.05 -1.85
C TYR A 111 1.42 -4.30 -0.39
N ILE A 112 2.50 -5.05 -0.14
CA ILE A 112 3.08 -5.16 1.20
C ILE A 112 4.42 -4.46 1.16
N VAL A 113 4.69 -3.65 2.19
CA VAL A 113 5.94 -2.92 2.34
C VAL A 113 6.58 -3.36 3.65
N GLY A 114 7.84 -3.76 3.57
CA GLY A 114 8.71 -3.90 4.74
C GLY A 114 9.39 -2.59 5.05
N VAL A 115 9.51 -2.24 6.32
CA VAL A 115 10.13 -1.01 6.80
C VAL A 115 11.18 -1.33 7.86
N ARG A 116 12.37 -0.76 7.70
CA ARG A 116 13.45 -0.82 8.69
C ARG A 116 14.07 0.56 8.80
N ASP A 117 14.03 1.14 9.98
CA ASP A 117 14.58 2.45 10.30
C ASP A 117 14.13 3.53 9.32
N SER A 118 14.96 3.83 8.33
CA SER A 118 14.76 4.90 7.36
C SER A 118 14.62 4.36 5.92
N GLU A 119 14.45 3.06 5.76
CA GLU A 119 14.36 2.36 4.50
C GLU A 119 13.04 1.59 4.40
N ALA A 120 12.52 1.48 3.18
CA ALA A 120 11.29 0.77 2.89
C ALA A 120 11.40 0.03 1.55
N TRP A 121 10.80 -1.16 1.49
CA TRP A 121 10.84 -2.04 0.32
C TRP A 121 9.47 -2.61 0.05
N GLN A 122 9.00 -2.48 -1.19
CA GLN A 122 7.86 -3.25 -1.65
C GLN A 122 8.27 -4.71 -1.76
N LEU A 123 7.51 -5.60 -1.11
CA LEU A 123 7.79 -7.02 -1.12
C LEU A 123 7.19 -7.68 -2.36
N GLU A 124 7.93 -8.62 -2.93
CA GLU A 124 7.42 -9.44 -4.03
C GLU A 124 6.31 -10.37 -3.53
N PHE A 125 5.21 -10.43 -4.27
CA PHE A 125 4.01 -11.14 -3.88
C PHE A 125 3.96 -12.53 -4.52
N PRO A 126 3.75 -13.61 -3.75
CA PRO A 126 3.51 -14.93 -4.32
C PRO A 126 2.14 -14.99 -5.01
N ASP A 127 2.01 -15.86 -6.01
CA ASP A 127 0.73 -16.10 -6.69
C ASP A 127 -0.19 -17.02 -5.85
N TYR A 128 -0.78 -16.44 -4.80
CA TYR A 128 -1.72 -17.15 -3.94
C TYR A 128 -3.05 -17.47 -4.64
N VAL A 129 -3.41 -16.72 -5.70
CA VAL A 129 -4.64 -16.93 -6.46
C VAL A 129 -4.55 -18.25 -7.22
N GLN A 130 -3.45 -18.52 -7.92
CA GLN A 130 -3.25 -19.78 -8.61
C GLN A 130 -3.25 -20.97 -7.64
N ASN A 131 -2.68 -20.79 -6.43
CA ASN A 131 -2.73 -21.81 -5.38
C ASN A 131 -4.16 -22.07 -4.87
N ALA A 132 -5.01 -21.05 -4.77
CA ALA A 132 -6.42 -21.21 -4.40
C ALA A 132 -7.23 -21.90 -5.51
N LEU A 133 -7.01 -21.54 -6.77
CA LEU A 133 -7.65 -22.17 -7.94
C LEU A 133 -7.34 -23.68 -7.99
N GLY A 134 -6.08 -24.06 -7.80
CA GLY A 134 -5.67 -25.48 -7.79
C GLY A 134 -6.34 -26.32 -6.71
N ARG A 135 -6.85 -25.71 -5.61
CA ARG A 135 -7.54 -26.42 -4.52
C ARG A 135 -9.02 -26.74 -4.83
N VAL A 136 -9.55 -26.17 -5.90
CA VAL A 136 -10.91 -26.45 -6.40
C VAL A 136 -10.87 -27.00 -7.83
N ASP A 137 -9.72 -27.57 -8.23
CA ASP A 137 -9.49 -28.14 -9.56
C ASP A 137 -9.77 -27.15 -10.72
N ALA A 138 -9.52 -25.85 -10.48
CA ALA A 138 -9.66 -24.80 -11.48
C ALA A 138 -8.28 -24.29 -11.94
N THR A 139 -8.23 -23.77 -13.17
CA THR A 139 -7.00 -23.18 -13.74
C THR A 139 -7.11 -21.69 -14.00
N ALA A 140 -8.31 -21.10 -13.85
CA ALA A 140 -8.55 -19.70 -14.11
C ALA A 140 -9.76 -19.18 -13.30
N VAL A 141 -9.78 -17.87 -13.06
CA VAL A 141 -10.93 -17.15 -12.51
C VAL A 141 -11.94 -16.86 -13.63
N ASP A 142 -13.23 -17.10 -13.38
CA ASP A 142 -14.30 -16.86 -14.35
C ASP A 142 -14.69 -15.37 -14.48
N PHE A 143 -14.82 -14.66 -13.35
CA PHE A 143 -15.35 -13.29 -13.33
C PHE A 143 -14.78 -12.39 -12.24
N ALA A 144 -14.86 -12.78 -10.96
CA ALA A 144 -14.40 -11.93 -9.87
C ALA A 144 -13.27 -12.60 -9.06
N CYS A 145 -12.24 -11.83 -8.73
CA CYS A 145 -11.18 -12.19 -7.79
C CYS A 145 -10.91 -11.00 -6.87
N ILE A 146 -11.59 -11.00 -5.73
CA ILE A 146 -11.54 -9.92 -4.75
C ILE A 146 -10.65 -10.38 -3.60
N THR A 147 -9.62 -9.58 -3.36
CA THR A 147 -8.72 -9.78 -2.24
C THR A 147 -8.97 -8.70 -1.20
N LYS A 148 -9.25 -9.08 0.05
CA LYS A 148 -9.55 -8.15 1.13
C LYS A 148 -8.52 -8.32 2.26
N LEU A 149 -7.96 -7.20 2.72
CA LEU A 149 -7.14 -7.17 3.92
C LEU A 149 -8.02 -7.45 5.13
N ASP A 150 -7.68 -8.48 5.89
CA ASP A 150 -8.40 -8.84 7.10
C ASP A 150 -7.68 -8.27 8.33
N HIS A 151 -6.56 -8.86 8.73
CA HIS A 151 -5.78 -8.39 9.88
C HIS A 151 -4.31 -8.84 9.84
N TRP A 152 -3.53 -8.33 10.79
CA TRP A 152 -2.19 -8.81 11.11
C TRP A 152 -2.19 -9.61 12.42
N ASP A 153 -1.49 -10.74 12.45
CA ASP A 153 -1.05 -11.42 13.67
C ASP A 153 0.47 -11.46 13.68
N ASN A 154 1.07 -10.57 14.47
CA ASN A 154 2.52 -10.30 14.42
C ASN A 154 2.95 -9.91 12.99
N ASP A 155 3.83 -10.70 12.39
CA ASP A 155 4.32 -10.50 11.03
C ASP A 155 3.55 -11.35 10.00
N LYS A 156 2.44 -11.99 10.38
CA LYS A 156 1.56 -12.73 9.48
C LYS A 156 0.42 -11.84 9.04
N LEU A 157 0.31 -11.63 7.74
CA LEU A 157 -0.84 -10.95 7.14
C LEU A 157 -1.90 -11.99 6.77
N TYR A 158 -3.13 -11.76 7.22
CA TYR A 158 -4.29 -12.54 6.84
C TYR A 158 -5.10 -11.78 5.80
N ILE A 159 -5.44 -12.50 4.75
CA ILE A 159 -6.11 -12.00 3.57
C ILE A 159 -7.31 -12.89 3.29
N GLU A 160 -8.47 -12.28 3.12
CA GLU A 160 -9.66 -12.96 2.64
C GLU A 160 -9.65 -12.90 1.10
N LEU A 161 -9.68 -14.07 0.45
CA LEU A 161 -9.76 -14.19 -1.00
C LEU A 161 -11.14 -14.72 -1.37
N ASN A 162 -11.87 -13.95 -2.19
CA ASN A 162 -13.13 -14.36 -2.78
C ASN A 162 -12.95 -14.45 -4.30
N PHE A 163 -13.24 -15.62 -4.89
CA PHE A 163 -13.05 -15.81 -6.32
C PHE A 163 -14.14 -16.69 -6.93
N THR A 164 -14.34 -16.53 -8.24
CA THR A 164 -15.29 -17.33 -9.01
C THR A 164 -14.58 -18.32 -9.91
N ALA A 165 -14.98 -19.59 -9.89
CA ALA A 165 -14.44 -20.63 -10.77
C ALA A 165 -15.49 -21.71 -11.09
N ASN A 166 -15.16 -22.64 -11.98
CA ASN A 166 -15.97 -23.83 -12.30
C ASN A 166 -17.43 -23.52 -12.65
N GLY A 167 -17.65 -22.54 -13.52
CA GLY A 167 -19.00 -22.17 -13.96
C GLY A 167 -19.67 -21.17 -13.03
N ARG A 168 -18.92 -20.16 -12.56
CA ARG A 168 -19.39 -19.08 -11.67
C ARG A 168 -19.88 -19.57 -10.31
N LYS A 169 -19.25 -20.62 -9.77
CA LYS A 169 -19.33 -20.94 -8.36
C LYS A 169 -18.45 -19.97 -7.59
N ASN A 170 -18.97 -19.43 -6.49
CA ASN A 170 -18.26 -18.48 -5.66
C ASN A 170 -17.53 -19.25 -4.56
N TYR A 171 -16.25 -18.98 -4.40
CA TYR A 171 -15.43 -19.57 -3.35
C TYR A 171 -14.83 -18.48 -2.48
N THR A 172 -14.66 -18.80 -1.21
CA THR A 172 -13.91 -17.97 -0.26
C THR A 172 -12.85 -18.80 0.46
N CYS A 173 -11.69 -18.21 0.70
CA CYS A 173 -10.64 -18.82 1.52
C CYS A 173 -9.78 -17.75 2.20
N MET A 174 -9.14 -18.14 3.31
CA MET A 174 -8.10 -17.35 3.93
C MET A 174 -6.73 -17.67 3.34
N VAL A 175 -5.97 -16.62 3.07
CA VAL A 175 -4.56 -16.67 2.71
C VAL A 175 -3.76 -16.05 3.85
N THR A 176 -2.71 -16.73 4.28
CA THR A 176 -1.77 -16.23 5.30
C THR A 176 -0.40 -16.06 4.67
N LEU A 177 0.14 -14.85 4.77
CA LEU A 177 1.47 -14.50 4.28
C LEU A 177 2.38 -14.16 5.46
N GLN A 178 3.44 -14.95 5.66
CA GLN A 178 4.46 -14.63 6.66
C GLN A 178 5.41 -13.59 6.07
N CYS A 179 5.45 -12.38 6.62
CA CYS A 179 6.47 -11.40 6.28
C CYS A 179 7.73 -11.65 7.12
N VAL A 180 8.90 -11.54 6.52
CA VAL A 180 10.19 -11.81 7.19
C VAL A 180 11.10 -10.61 7.00
N LEU A 181 11.65 -10.09 8.11
CA LEU A 181 12.63 -9.02 8.16
C LEU A 181 13.68 -9.39 9.21
N GLU A 182 14.73 -10.07 8.78
CA GLU A 182 15.87 -10.49 9.63
C GLU A 182 16.93 -9.39 9.66
N ASP A 183 17.72 -9.31 10.73
CA ASP A 183 18.80 -8.32 10.81
C ASP A 183 19.76 -8.48 9.62
N HIS A 184 20.01 -7.38 8.92
CA HIS A 184 20.88 -7.30 7.73
C HIS A 184 20.39 -8.05 6.47
N SER A 185 19.14 -8.54 6.42
CA SER A 185 18.54 -9.06 5.18
C SER A 185 17.57 -8.06 4.56
N SER A 186 17.33 -8.18 3.25
CA SER A 186 16.15 -7.56 2.63
C SER A 186 14.88 -8.23 3.16
N PRO A 187 13.78 -7.49 3.38
CA PRO A 187 12.51 -8.10 3.72
C PRO A 187 11.97 -8.93 2.56
N ARG A 188 11.18 -9.95 2.90
CA ARG A 188 10.55 -10.86 1.92
C ARG A 188 9.23 -11.41 2.45
N ILE A 189 8.40 -11.90 1.54
CA ILE A 189 7.31 -12.82 1.91
C ILE A 189 7.93 -14.23 2.02
N GLY A 190 7.86 -14.79 3.21
CA GLY A 190 8.26 -16.16 3.53
C GLY A 190 7.15 -17.17 3.23
N PRO A 191 6.97 -18.20 4.08
CA PRO A 191 5.95 -19.21 3.86
C PRO A 191 4.54 -18.62 3.68
N MET A 192 3.82 -19.17 2.70
CA MET A 192 2.44 -18.84 2.40
C MET A 192 1.56 -20.05 2.68
N THR A 193 0.41 -19.81 3.29
CA THR A 193 -0.65 -20.82 3.45
C THR A 193 -1.91 -20.32 2.77
N VAL A 194 -2.55 -21.21 1.99
CA VAL A 194 -3.88 -20.98 1.40
C VAL A 194 -4.80 -22.03 1.99
N ALA A 195 -5.85 -21.60 2.69
CA ALA A 195 -6.85 -22.50 3.25
C ALA A 195 -7.65 -23.20 2.13
N GLN A 196 -8.29 -24.32 2.46
CA GLN A 196 -9.21 -24.97 1.52
C GLN A 196 -10.38 -24.02 1.20
N PRO A 197 -10.64 -23.70 -0.08
CA PRO A 197 -11.77 -22.85 -0.42
C PRO A 197 -13.11 -23.49 -0.09
N THR A 198 -14.01 -22.68 0.45
CA THR A 198 -15.39 -23.05 0.74
C THR A 198 -16.29 -22.46 -0.34
N GLU A 199 -17.13 -23.29 -0.96
CA GLU A 199 -18.17 -22.83 -1.90
C GLU A 199 -19.24 -22.07 -1.13
N LEU A 200 -19.56 -20.85 -1.56
CA LEU A 200 -20.64 -20.05 -1.00
C LEU A 200 -21.95 -20.41 -1.69
N GLU A 201 -22.92 -20.89 -0.90
CA GLU A 201 -24.28 -21.12 -1.39
C GLU A 201 -24.91 -19.80 -1.86
N ARG A 202 -25.66 -19.87 -2.97
CA ARG A 202 -26.34 -18.71 -3.56
C ARG A 202 -27.63 -18.37 -2.84
#